data_AF-A0A526PQ36-F1
#
_entry.id   AF-A0A526PQ36-F1
#
_cell.length_a   1.000
_cell.length_b   1.000
_cell.length_c   1.000
_cell.angle_alpha   90.00
_cell.angle_beta   90.00
_cell.angle_gamma   90.00
#
_symmetry.space_group_name_H-M   'P 1'
#
loop_
_entity.id
_entity.type
_entity.pdbx_description
1 polymer ?
#
loop_
_entity_poly.entity_id
_entity_poly.type
_entity_poly.pdbx_seq_one_letter_code
_entity_poly.pdbx_strand_id
1 'polypeptide(L)'
;PETPKAVGTADATLIWSGPDQFFVLSKGGRHGIEALASVFAGSASLSDQSHARVLISVSGQRARAMLAKLSSIDLHPYVFAIGSAAATSMDHTSVT
;
A
#
# COMPACT_ATOMS: atom_id res chain seq x y z
N PRO A 1 -11.43 -6.33 0.56
CA PRO A 1 -11.96 -5.43 1.61
C PRO A 1 -13.04 -4.53 1.00
N GLU A 2 -14.14 -4.29 1.71
CA GLU A 2 -15.20 -3.37 1.24
C GLU A 2 -14.75 -1.91 1.19
N THR A 3 -13.66 -1.58 1.90
CA THR A 3 -13.02 -0.26 1.85
C THR A 3 -11.49 -0.37 1.70
N PRO A 4 -10.83 0.57 1.00
CA PRO A 4 -9.38 0.59 0.85
C PRO A 4 -8.63 0.57 2.20
N LYS A 5 -7.81 -0.47 2.42
CA LYS A 5 -7.09 -0.70 3.70
C LYS A 5 -5.70 -1.28 3.47
N ALA A 6 -4.82 -1.03 4.43
CA ALA A 6 -3.57 -1.74 4.63
C ALA A 6 -3.60 -2.51 5.95
N VAL A 7 -3.21 -3.79 5.92
CA VAL A 7 -3.16 -4.66 7.09
C VAL A 7 -1.74 -5.19 7.24
N GLY A 8 -1.15 -5.01 8.41
CA GLY A 8 0.23 -5.39 8.70
C GLY A 8 0.34 -6.59 9.63
N THR A 9 1.35 -7.41 9.41
CA THR A 9 1.92 -8.38 10.35
C THR A 9 3.29 -7.90 10.82
N ALA A 10 4.00 -8.71 11.59
CA ALA A 10 5.38 -8.39 12.00
C ALA A 10 6.32 -8.22 10.79
N ASP A 11 6.12 -9.01 9.74
CA ASP A 11 7.04 -9.20 8.62
C ASP A 11 6.49 -8.85 7.23
N ALA A 12 5.20 -8.51 7.11
CA ALA A 12 4.63 -8.03 5.85
C ALA A 12 3.49 -7.03 6.07
N THR A 13 3.17 -6.26 5.02
CA THR A 13 1.94 -5.47 4.94
C THR A 13 1.23 -5.78 3.64
N LEU A 14 -0.06 -6.11 3.71
CA LEU A 14 -0.94 -6.21 2.55
C LEU A 14 -1.63 -4.86 2.34
N ILE A 15 -1.46 -4.26 1.17
CA ILE A 15 -1.94 -2.92 0.82
C ILE A 15 -2.95 -3.07 -0.32
N TRP A 16 -4.18 -2.63 -0.11
CA TRP A 16 -5.19 -2.60 -1.17
C TRP A 16 -4.82 -1.61 -2.28
N SER A 17 -4.93 -2.03 -3.54
CA SER A 17 -4.65 -1.19 -4.72
C SER A 17 -5.79 -1.14 -5.73
N GLY A 18 -6.82 -1.98 -5.56
CA GLY A 18 -8.00 -2.03 -6.41
C GLY A 18 -8.92 -3.20 -6.03
N PRO A 19 -10.12 -3.30 -6.61
CA PRO A 19 -10.95 -4.51 -6.49
C PRO A 19 -10.13 -5.75 -6.86
N ASP A 20 -10.07 -6.72 -5.96
CA ASP A 20 -9.29 -7.95 -6.10
C ASP A 20 -7.77 -7.76 -6.35
N GLN A 21 -7.24 -6.57 -6.03
CA GLN A 21 -5.84 -6.22 -6.27
C GLN A 21 -5.16 -5.71 -4.99
N PHE A 22 -3.97 -6.25 -4.74
CA PHE A 22 -3.19 -5.96 -3.54
C PHE A 22 -1.69 -5.93 -3.83
N PHE A 23 -0.96 -5.12 -3.08
CA PHE A 23 0.49 -5.23 -2.95
C PHE A 23 0.86 -5.92 -1.64
N VAL A 24 1.89 -6.77 -1.69
CA VAL A 24 2.54 -7.32 -0.51
C VAL A 24 3.87 -6.62 -0.32
N LEU A 25 3.97 -5.80 0.72
CA LEU A 25 5.24 -5.21 1.15
C LEU A 25 5.90 -6.15 2.17
N SER A 26 6.87 -6.94 1.72
CA SER A 26 7.62 -7.85 2.60
C SER A 26 8.81 -7.15 3.26
N LYS A 27 8.94 -7.28 4.57
CA LYS A 27 10.19 -6.92 5.27
C LYS A 27 11.24 -7.99 5.02
N GLY A 28 12.45 -7.58 4.66
CA GLY A 28 13.60 -8.47 4.46
C GLY A 28 13.43 -9.53 3.37
N GLY A 29 12.49 -9.36 2.43
CA GLY A 29 12.29 -10.28 1.30
C GLY A 29 11.70 -11.66 1.64
N ARG A 30 11.24 -11.87 2.88
CA ARG A 30 10.72 -13.17 3.35
C ARG A 30 9.52 -13.69 2.54
N HIS A 31 8.65 -12.78 2.11
CA HIS A 31 7.43 -13.06 1.35
C HIS A 31 7.62 -12.67 -0.13
N GLY A 32 8.66 -13.22 -0.75
CA GLY A 32 8.90 -13.10 -2.18
C GLY A 32 7.93 -13.96 -3.01
N ILE A 33 7.98 -13.81 -4.33
CA ILE A 33 7.04 -14.46 -5.26
C ILE A 33 7.02 -15.99 -5.11
N GLU A 34 8.19 -16.61 -4.94
CA GLU A 34 8.31 -18.07 -4.78
C GLU A 34 7.62 -18.57 -3.50
N ALA A 35 7.78 -17.85 -2.39
CA ALA A 35 7.16 -18.18 -1.12
C ALA A 35 5.63 -18.04 -1.16
N LEU A 36 5.12 -17.08 -1.93
CA LEU A 36 3.69 -16.80 -2.06
C LEU A 36 3.01 -17.63 -3.15
N ALA A 37 3.74 -18.14 -4.13
CA ALA A 37 3.19 -18.86 -5.28
C ALA A 37 2.34 -20.07 -4.90
N SER A 38 2.79 -20.87 -3.93
CA SER A 38 2.05 -22.04 -3.46
C SER A 38 0.79 -21.66 -2.69
N VAL A 39 0.86 -20.58 -1.90
CA VAL A 39 -0.26 -20.10 -1.07
C VAL A 39 -1.41 -19.58 -1.93
N PHE A 40 -1.09 -18.89 -3.03
CA PHE A 40 -2.07 -18.26 -3.91
C PHE A 40 -2.37 -19.06 -5.19
N ALA A 41 -1.82 -20.27 -5.32
CA ALA A 41 -2.04 -21.12 -6.47
C ALA A 41 -3.55 -21.31 -6.75
N GLY A 42 -3.98 -20.97 -7.97
CA GLY A 42 -5.38 -21.07 -8.40
C GLY A 42 -6.33 -20.01 -7.82
N SER A 43 -5.86 -19.12 -6.95
CA SER A 43 -6.68 -18.07 -6.33
C SER A 43 -6.29 -16.66 -6.76
N ALA A 44 -5.02 -16.43 -7.14
CA ALA A 44 -4.57 -15.14 -7.63
C ALA A 44 -3.42 -15.28 -8.64
N SER A 45 -3.24 -14.24 -9.47
CA SER A 45 -2.01 -14.04 -10.25
C SER A 45 -1.01 -13.27 -9.40
N LEU A 46 0.28 -13.63 -9.50
CA LEU A 46 1.36 -12.97 -8.78
C LEU A 46 2.36 -12.34 -9.75
N SER A 47 2.82 -11.14 -9.41
CA SER A 47 3.85 -10.43 -10.15
C SER A 47 4.81 -9.74 -9.18
N ASP A 48 6.11 -9.91 -9.38
CA ASP A 48 7.11 -9.16 -8.62
C ASP A 48 7.15 -7.71 -9.11
N GLN A 49 7.03 -6.77 -8.18
CA GLN A 49 7.05 -5.32 -8.43
C GLN A 49 8.16 -4.60 -7.65
N SER A 50 9.12 -5.36 -7.08
CA SER A 50 10.16 -4.83 -6.20
C SER A 50 11.08 -3.80 -6.88
N HIS A 51 11.30 -3.95 -8.19
CA HIS A 51 12.09 -3.00 -8.99
C HIS A 51 11.25 -1.91 -9.67
N ALA A 52 9.92 -2.07 -9.69
CA ALA A 52 9.02 -1.15 -10.40
C ALA A 52 8.60 0.05 -9.53
N ARG A 53 8.83 -0.03 -8.21
CA ARG A 53 8.33 0.94 -7.23
C ARG A 53 9.38 1.26 -6.18
N VAL A 54 9.28 2.47 -5.62
CA VAL A 54 10.05 2.92 -4.47
C VAL A 54 9.10 3.20 -3.32
N LEU A 55 9.50 2.84 -2.10
CA LEU A 55 8.78 3.18 -0.88
C LEU A 55 9.38 4.45 -0.25
N ILE A 56 8.54 5.46 -0.03
CA ILE A 56 8.92 6.71 0.65
C ILE A 56 8.14 6.79 1.96
N SER A 57 8.86 6.92 3.08
CA SER A 57 8.25 7.10 4.40
C SER A 57 8.28 8.57 4.80
N VAL A 58 7.12 9.13 5.13
CA VAL A 58 6.96 10.51 5.62
C VAL A 58 6.36 10.47 7.01
N SER A 59 7.01 11.13 7.97
CA SER A 59 6.58 11.14 9.38
C SER A 59 6.73 12.51 10.02
N GLY A 60 6.10 12.69 11.19
CA GLY A 60 6.13 13.93 11.97
C GLY A 60 4.80 14.69 11.96
N GLN A 61 4.68 15.66 12.87
CA GLN A 61 3.43 16.37 13.16
C GLN A 61 2.85 17.12 11.94
N ARG A 62 3.70 17.54 11.00
CA ARG A 62 3.31 18.29 9.79
C ARG A 62 3.12 17.41 8.55
N ALA A 63 3.30 16.08 8.65
CA ALA A 63 3.25 15.17 7.49
C ALA A 63 1.91 15.26 6.74
N ARG A 64 0.78 15.17 7.46
CA ARG A 64 -0.56 15.27 6.85
C ARG A 64 -0.78 16.61 6.14
N ALA A 65 -0.39 17.72 6.78
CA ALA A 65 -0.52 19.06 6.21
C ALA A 65 0.36 19.27 4.97
N MET A 66 1.52 18.61 4.91
CA MET A 66 2.39 18.62 3.74
C MET A 66 1.80 17.79 2.60
N LEU A 67 1.37 16.56 2.87
CA LEU A 67 0.77 15.66 1.87
C LEU A 67 -0.53 16.20 1.28
N ALA A 68 -1.33 16.93 2.07
CA ALA A 68 -2.55 17.59 1.61
C ALA A 68 -2.30 18.69 0.55
N LYS A 69 -1.06 19.17 0.41
CA LYS A 69 -0.69 20.09 -0.68
C LYS A 69 -0.44 19.37 -2.01
N LEU A 70 -0.21 18.06 -1.96
CA LEU A 70 0.19 17.25 -3.11
C LEU A 70 -0.92 16.30 -3.58
N SER A 71 -1.86 15.95 -2.69
CA SER A 71 -2.95 15.02 -3.01
C SER A 71 -4.31 15.65 -2.75
N SER A 72 -5.29 15.24 -3.54
CA SER A 72 -6.69 15.69 -3.45
C SER A 72 -7.54 14.86 -2.49
N ILE A 73 -7.01 13.77 -1.92
CA ILE A 73 -7.76 12.94 -0.98
C ILE A 73 -7.86 13.59 0.40
N ASP A 74 -8.96 13.31 1.10
CA ASP A 74 -9.14 13.79 2.46
C ASP A 74 -8.26 13.01 3.43
N LEU A 75 -7.19 13.67 3.90
CA LEU A 75 -6.26 13.13 4.89
C LEU A 75 -6.67 13.44 6.33
N HIS A 76 -7.90 13.86 6.60
CA HIS A 76 -8.40 14.07 7.96
C HIS A 76 -8.38 12.75 8.76
N PRO A 77 -7.99 12.73 10.05
CA PRO A 77 -7.87 11.49 10.82
C PRO A 77 -9.13 10.60 10.90
N TYR A 78 -10.32 11.20 10.81
CA TYR A 78 -11.59 10.45 10.80
C TYR A 78 -11.95 9.85 9.43
N VAL A 79 -11.37 10.36 8.34
CA VAL A 79 -11.58 9.83 6.97
C VAL A 79 -10.44 8.91 6.56
N PHE A 80 -9.19 9.35 6.76
CA PHE A 80 -7.98 8.56 6.54
C PHE A 80 -7.35 8.14 7.88
N ALA A 81 -8.01 7.19 8.53
CA ALA A 81 -7.59 6.62 9.81
C ALA A 81 -6.33 5.75 9.65
N ILE A 82 -5.69 5.40 10.77
CA ILE A 82 -4.57 4.46 10.78
C ILE A 82 -4.99 3.13 10.14
N GLY A 83 -4.16 2.59 9.25
CA GLY A 83 -4.46 1.38 8.48
C GLY A 83 -5.29 1.62 7.21
N SER A 84 -5.59 2.88 6.86
CA SER A 84 -6.15 3.21 5.54
C SER A 84 -5.08 3.13 4.46
N ALA A 85 -5.50 2.77 3.25
CA ALA A 85 -4.67 2.81 2.04
C ALA A 85 -5.48 3.46 0.92
N ALA A 86 -4.83 4.07 -0.06
CA ALA A 86 -5.52 4.60 -1.24
C ALA A 86 -4.59 4.64 -2.44
N ALA A 87 -5.02 4.03 -3.55
CA ALA A 87 -4.46 4.36 -4.85
C ALA A 87 -4.91 5.78 -5.23
N THR A 88 -3.97 6.72 -5.31
CA THR A 88 -4.25 8.14 -5.54
C THR A 88 -3.16 8.77 -6.40
N SER A 89 -3.28 10.07 -6.68
CA SER A 89 -2.20 10.87 -7.24
C SER A 89 -1.58 11.80 -6.19
N MET A 90 -0.28 12.01 -6.31
CA MET A 90 0.48 13.05 -5.64
C MET A 90 1.22 13.85 -6.71
N ASP A 91 0.85 15.13 -6.87
CA ASP A 91 1.44 16.04 -7.86
C ASP A 91 1.58 15.39 -9.26
N HIS A 92 0.43 14.96 -9.81
CA HIS A 92 0.30 14.27 -11.11
C HIS A 92 0.97 12.89 -11.23
N THR A 93 1.63 12.40 -10.19
CA THR A 93 2.25 11.07 -10.17
C THR A 93 1.34 10.08 -9.44
N SER A 94 1.13 8.90 -10.02
CA SER A 94 0.33 7.85 -9.38
C SER A 94 1.09 7.22 -8.21
N VAL A 95 0.42 7.10 -7.06
CA VAL A 95 0.93 6.50 -5.83
C VAL A 95 -0.09 5.54 -5.21
N THR A 96 0.35 4.68 -4.29
CA THR A 96 -0.50 3.73 -3.56
C THR A 96 -0.05 3.65 -2.12
#